data_AF-Q32J68-F1
#
_entry.id   AF-Q32J68-F1
#
_cell.length_a   1.000
_cell.length_b   1.000
_cell.length_c   1.000
_cell.angle_alpha   90.00
_cell.angle_beta   90.00
_cell.angle_gamma   90.00
#
_symmetry.space_group_name_H-M   'P 1'
#
loop_
_entity.id
_entity.type
_entity.pdbx_description
1 polymer ?
#
loop_
_entity_poly.entity_id
_entity_poly.type
_entity_poly.pdbx_seq_one_letter_code
_entity_poly.pdbx_strand_id
1 'polypeptide(L)'
;MAYANWTGARGREEAGLAQSESAHKTRDVYQNEYKLGKRSLNDLLTVEQDVFQAQSAEINANYDGWVAAVNYAAAVNNLIPLAGIKQGLYNDLPDLK
;
A
#
# COMPACT_ATOMS: atom_id res chain seq x y z
N MET A 1 17.70 -5.28 -7.44
CA MET A 1 16.89 -5.65 -6.26
C MET A 1 15.87 -4.57 -5.87
N ALA A 2 16.27 -3.33 -5.56
CA ALA A 2 15.32 -2.31 -5.09
C ALA A 2 14.17 -1.99 -6.06
N TYR A 3 14.45 -1.93 -7.38
CA TYR A 3 13.41 -1.75 -8.40
C TYR A 3 12.37 -2.89 -8.39
N ALA A 4 12.82 -4.15 -8.32
CA ALA A 4 11.94 -5.31 -8.28
C ALA A 4 11.07 -5.34 -7.01
N ASN A 5 11.65 -4.94 -5.86
CA ASN A 5 10.89 -4.80 -4.62
C ASN A 5 9.80 -3.73 -4.72
N TRP A 6 10.12 -2.58 -5.34
CA TRP A 6 9.15 -1.50 -5.57
C TRP A 6 8.03 -1.92 -6.52
N THR A 7 8.36 -2.53 -7.67
CA THR A 7 7.35 -3.07 -8.60
C THR A 7 6.48 -4.14 -7.93
N GLY A 8 7.08 -5.04 -7.14
CA GLY A 8 6.34 -6.05 -6.39
C GLY A 8 5.44 -5.46 -5.31
N ALA A 9 5.87 -4.39 -4.62
CA ALA A 9 5.04 -3.70 -3.63
C ALA A 9 3.85 -3.00 -4.28
N ARG A 10 4.05 -2.35 -5.44
CA ARG A 10 2.96 -1.77 -6.23
C ARG A 10 1.91 -2.81 -6.64
N GLY A 11 2.35 -4.00 -7.07
CA GLY A 11 1.42 -5.08 -7.38
C GLY A 11 0.60 -5.56 -6.17
N ARG A 12 1.18 -5.51 -4.95
CA ARG A 12 0.46 -5.82 -3.71
C ARG A 12 -0.53 -4.72 -3.32
N GLU A 13 -0.18 -3.46 -3.54
CA GLU A 13 -1.09 -2.31 -3.35
C GLU A 13 -2.30 -2.42 -4.28
N GLU A 14 -2.08 -2.68 -5.58
CA GLU A 14 -3.15 -2.86 -6.56
C GLU A 14 -4.05 -4.07 -6.21
N ALA A 15 -3.45 -5.19 -5.77
CA ALA A 15 -4.20 -6.37 -5.32
C ALA A 15 -4.98 -6.11 -4.02
N GLY A 16 -4.40 -5.38 -3.07
CA GLY A 16 -5.04 -5.00 -1.82
C GLY A 16 -6.27 -4.12 -2.04
N LEU A 17 -6.16 -3.14 -2.94
CA LEU A 17 -7.29 -2.29 -3.35
C LEU A 17 -8.42 -3.14 -3.98
N ALA A 18 -8.08 -4.04 -4.92
CA ALA A 18 -9.07 -4.91 -5.54
C ALA A 18 -9.76 -5.84 -4.52
N GLN A 19 -9.02 -6.35 -3.54
CA GLN A 19 -9.57 -7.16 -2.45
C GLN A 19 -10.50 -6.35 -1.55
N SER A 20 -10.12 -5.12 -1.21
CA SER A 20 -10.92 -4.16 -0.43
C SER A 20 -12.26 -3.87 -1.12
N GLU A 21 -12.24 -3.55 -2.42
CA GLU A 21 -13.45 -3.34 -3.22
C GLU A 21 -14.35 -4.59 -3.28
N SER A 22 -13.76 -5.78 -3.45
CA SER A 22 -14.49 -7.04 -3.50
C SER A 22 -15.16 -7.38 -2.17
N ALA A 23 -14.45 -7.17 -1.05
CA ALA A 23 -14.97 -7.36 0.30
C ALA A 23 -16.15 -6.40 0.57
N HIS A 24 -16.02 -5.12 0.19
CA HIS A 24 -17.10 -4.14 0.31
C HIS A 24 -18.35 -4.54 -0.50
N LYS A 25 -18.19 -4.97 -1.75
CA LYS A 25 -19.30 -5.46 -2.58
C LYS A 25 -19.98 -6.69 -1.96
N THR A 26 -19.19 -7.62 -1.45
CA THR A 26 -19.69 -8.83 -0.78
C THR A 26 -20.49 -8.48 0.47
N ARG A 27 -19.96 -7.57 1.31
CA ARG A 27 -20.66 -7.06 2.49
C ARG A 27 -22.00 -6.44 2.09
N ASP A 28 -22.04 -5.59 1.07
CA ASP A 28 -23.28 -4.93 0.65
C ASP A 28 -24.36 -5.94 0.20
N VAL A 29 -23.96 -7.00 -0.51
CA VAL A 29 -24.88 -8.10 -0.88
C VAL A 29 -25.40 -8.83 0.35
N TYR A 30 -24.53 -9.22 1.27
CA TYR A 30 -24.91 -9.97 2.47
C TYR A 30 -25.77 -9.12 3.41
N GLN A 31 -25.50 -7.83 3.51
CA GLN A 31 -26.32 -6.90 4.25
C GLN A 31 -27.74 -6.80 3.66
N ASN A 32 -27.86 -6.78 2.32
CA ASN A 32 -29.16 -6.79 1.65
C ASN A 32 -29.89 -8.12 1.85
N GLU A 33 -29.20 -9.25 1.75
CA GLU A 33 -29.80 -10.58 2.00
C GLU A 33 -30.21 -10.78 3.46
N TYR A 34 -29.43 -10.26 4.42
CA TYR A 34 -29.79 -10.26 5.85
C TYR A 34 -31.09 -9.49 6.09
N LYS A 35 -31.23 -8.29 5.52
CA LYS A 35 -32.47 -7.49 5.59
C LYS A 35 -33.69 -8.21 4.99
N LEU A 36 -33.47 -9.09 4.01
CA LEU A 36 -34.51 -9.92 3.39
C LEU A 36 -34.74 -11.26 4.11
N GLY A 37 -34.06 -11.52 5.23
CA GLY A 37 -34.16 -12.77 5.99
C GLY A 37 -33.54 -13.98 5.28
N LYS A 38 -32.69 -13.77 4.27
CA LYS A 38 -32.04 -14.84 3.48
C LYS A 38 -30.64 -15.22 3.98
N ARG A 39 -30.04 -14.38 4.82
CA ARG A 39 -28.73 -14.62 5.47
C ARG A 39 -28.84 -14.48 6.97
N SER A 40 -28.04 -15.25 7.68
CA SER A 40 -27.96 -15.17 9.13
C SER A 40 -27.16 -13.93 9.58
N LEU A 41 -27.33 -13.52 10.83
CA LEU A 41 -26.48 -12.48 11.43
C LEU A 41 -25.00 -12.90 11.46
N ASN A 42 -24.73 -14.20 11.59
CA ASN A 42 -23.36 -14.73 11.56
C ASN A 42 -22.73 -14.55 10.17
N ASP A 43 -23.49 -14.75 9.10
CA ASP A 43 -23.00 -14.50 7.73
C ASP A 43 -22.64 -13.03 7.55
N LEU A 44 -23.47 -12.12 8.10
CA LEU A 44 -23.19 -10.68 8.07
C LEU A 44 -21.94 -10.32 8.88
N LEU A 45 -21.72 -10.95 10.04
CA LEU A 45 -20.52 -10.72 10.84
C LEU A 45 -19.25 -11.18 10.12
N THR A 46 -19.31 -12.33 9.43
CA THR A 46 -18.18 -12.85 8.66
C THR A 46 -17.75 -11.88 7.57
N VAL A 47 -18.67 -11.35 6.77
CA VAL A 47 -18.31 -10.41 5.70
C VAL A 47 -17.80 -9.06 6.22
N GLU A 48 -18.25 -8.62 7.40
CA GLU A 48 -17.68 -7.44 8.04
C GLU A 48 -16.25 -7.69 8.53
N GLN A 49 -15.94 -8.91 9.01
CA GLN A 49 -14.56 -9.30 9.32
C GLN A 49 -13.70 -9.35 8.05
N ASP A 50 -14.23 -9.85 6.94
CA ASP A 50 -13.52 -9.87 5.65
C ASP A 50 -13.19 -8.45 5.16
N VAL A 51 -14.14 -7.50 5.28
CA VAL A 51 -13.90 -6.08 4.99
C VAL A 51 -12.78 -5.52 5.86
N PHE A 52 -12.84 -5.75 7.18
CA PHE A 52 -11.81 -5.26 8.10
C PHE A 52 -10.41 -5.83 7.79
N GLN A 53 -10.33 -7.12 7.44
CA GLN A 53 -9.09 -7.77 7.05
C GLN A 53 -8.55 -7.21 5.73
N ALA A 54 -9.42 -7.00 4.73
CA ALA A 54 -9.03 -6.42 3.45
C ALA A 54 -8.50 -4.99 3.60
N GLN A 55 -9.17 -4.15 4.40
CA GLN A 55 -8.71 -2.79 4.71
C GLN A 55 -7.37 -2.79 5.46
N SER A 56 -7.19 -3.70 6.42
CA SER A 56 -5.92 -3.84 7.14
C SER A 56 -4.79 -4.27 6.20
N ALA A 57 -5.06 -5.18 5.27
CA ALA A 57 -4.10 -5.62 4.27
C ALA A 57 -3.74 -4.50 3.28
N GLU A 58 -4.72 -3.71 2.83
CA GLU A 58 -4.52 -2.54 1.98
C GLU A 58 -3.61 -1.50 2.66
N ILE A 59 -3.87 -1.16 3.92
CA ILE A 59 -3.02 -0.25 4.70
C ILE A 59 -1.58 -0.77 4.76
N ASN A 60 -1.38 -2.05 5.09
CA ASN A 60 -0.06 -2.65 5.16
C ASN A 60 0.65 -2.65 3.79
N ALA A 61 -0.08 -2.92 2.70
CA ALA A 61 0.47 -2.89 1.35
C ALA A 61 0.93 -1.47 0.96
N ASN A 62 0.19 -0.44 1.36
CA ASN A 62 0.57 0.96 1.13
C ASN A 62 1.86 1.32 1.87
N TYR A 63 1.99 0.92 3.14
CA TYR A 63 3.23 1.13 3.91
C TYR A 63 4.42 0.39 3.30
N ASP A 64 4.24 -0.86 2.91
CA ASP A 64 5.25 -1.64 2.18
C ASP A 64 5.67 -0.94 0.88
N GLY A 65 4.72 -0.40 0.14
CA GLY A 65 4.92 0.40 -1.07
C GLY A 65 5.80 1.62 -0.81
N TRP A 66 5.51 2.38 0.24
CA TRP A 66 6.29 3.56 0.62
C TRP A 66 7.71 3.20 1.03
N VAL A 67 7.90 2.15 1.84
CA VAL A 67 9.22 1.67 2.23
C VAL A 67 10.01 1.21 1.00
N ALA A 68 9.38 0.49 0.08
CA ALA A 68 10.02 0.05 -1.15
C ALA A 68 10.40 1.23 -2.07
N ALA A 69 9.56 2.28 -2.14
CA ALA A 69 9.84 3.49 -2.91
C ALA A 69 11.02 4.28 -2.32
N VAL A 70 11.08 4.45 -0.99
CA VAL A 70 12.21 5.08 -0.29
C VAL A 70 13.51 4.31 -0.54
N ASN A 71 13.48 2.98 -0.41
CA ASN A 71 14.63 2.13 -0.67
C ASN A 71 15.09 2.18 -2.14
N TYR A 72 14.14 2.24 -3.07
CA TYR A 72 14.45 2.42 -4.49
C TYR A 72 15.11 3.77 -4.74
N ALA A 73 14.54 4.87 -4.22
CA ALA A 73 15.10 6.21 -4.35
C ALA A 73 16.51 6.31 -3.74
N ALA A 74 16.76 5.66 -2.61
CA ALA A 74 18.08 5.57 -1.98
C ALA A 74 19.07 4.83 -2.88
N ALA A 75 18.66 3.68 -3.43
CA ALA A 75 19.51 2.85 -4.27
C ALA A 75 19.91 3.52 -5.61
N VAL A 76 19.06 4.41 -6.15
CA VAL A 76 19.37 5.18 -7.37
C VAL A 76 19.98 6.55 -7.09
N ASN A 77 20.41 6.82 -5.86
CA ASN A 77 20.93 8.13 -5.41
C ASN A 77 19.98 9.32 -5.64
N ASN A 78 18.68 9.06 -5.76
CA ASN A 78 17.66 10.08 -5.97
C ASN A 78 16.87 10.41 -4.70
N LEU A 79 17.20 9.79 -3.56
CA LEU A 79 16.49 10.04 -2.30
C LEU A 79 16.61 11.49 -1.83
N ILE A 80 17.82 12.08 -1.90
CA ILE A 80 18.07 13.45 -1.45
C ILE A 80 17.23 14.46 -2.25
N PRO A 81 17.26 14.44 -3.61
CA PRO A 81 16.35 15.24 -4.42
C PRO A 81 14.87 14.96 -4.15
N LEU A 82 14.46 13.69 -4.05
CA LEU A 82 13.05 13.31 -3.84
C LEU A 82 12.51 13.76 -2.47
N ALA A 83 13.36 13.76 -1.44
CA ALA A 83 13.04 14.27 -0.11
C ALA A 83 13.02 15.81 -0.04
N GLY A 84 13.31 16.51 -1.14
CA GLY A 84 13.38 17.98 -1.20
C GLY A 84 14.60 18.57 -0.50
N ILE A 85 15.61 17.75 -0.15
CA ILE A 85 16.83 18.21 0.51
C ILE A 85 17.78 18.74 -0.58
N LYS A 86 18.05 20.05 -0.56
CA LYS A 86 19.08 20.64 -1.41
C LYS A 86 20.45 20.17 -0.91
N GLN A 87 21.17 19.40 -1.72
CA GLN A 87 22.53 18.97 -1.39
C GLN A 87 23.44 20.21 -1.37
N GLY A 88 23.86 20.64 -0.18
CA GLY A 88 24.80 21.76 -0.03
C GLY A 88 26.20 21.36 -0.51
N LEU A 89 26.66 22.03 -1.58
CA LEU A 89 28.05 22.32 -1.97
C LEU A 89 29.11 21.21 -1.78
N TYR A 90 29.29 20.36 -2.79
CA TYR A 90 30.58 19.68 -3.03
C TYR A 90 31.57 20.54 -3.86
N ASN A 91 31.20 21.79 -4.18
CA ASN A 91 31.91 22.66 -5.13
C ASN A 91 33.05 23.50 -4.53
N ASP A 92 33.37 23.38 -3.24
CA ASP A 92 34.30 24.30 -2.54
C ASP A 92 35.57 23.64 -1.99
N LEU A 93 36.00 22.49 -2.53
CA LEU A 93 37.29 21.89 -2.12
C LEU A 93 38.40 22.26 -3.12
N PRO A 94 39.43 23.04 -2.71
CA PRO A 94 40.54 23.39 -3.59
C PRO A 94 41.43 22.17 -3.89
N ASP A 95 41.90 22.03 -5.14
CA ASP A 95 42.81 20.98 -5.55
C ASP A 95 44.14 21.06 -4.78
N LEU A 96 44.58 19.92 -4.22
CA LEU A 96 45.91 19.76 -3.65
C LEU A 96 46.91 19.52 -4.80
N LYS A 97 47.95 20.37 -4.85
CA LYS A 97 49.02 20.40 -5.87
C LYS A 97 49.73 19.08 -6.12
#